data_AF-A0A938FT75-F1
#
_entry.id   AF-A0A938FT75-F1
#
_cell.length_a   1.000
_cell.length_b   1.000
_cell.length_c   1.000
_cell.angle_alpha   90.00
_cell.angle_beta   90.00
_cell.angle_gamma   90.00
#
_symmetry.space_group_name_H-M   'P 1'
#
loop_
_entity.id
_entity.type
_entity.pdbx_description
1 polymer ?
#
loop_
_entity_poly.entity_id
_entity_poly.type
_entity_poly.pdbx_seq_one_letter_code
_entity_poly.pdbx_strand_id
1 'polypeptide(L)'
;EDGRIDWNLPATAIHNRIRGLQPWPGAFTRFRGATLILWRSRLAPPQPGAPGQLRRAGGSLFVSSGSRTALELLEVQLEGRKKMPAADFANGQRLAENEVFV
;
A
#
# COMPACT_ATOMS: atom_id res chain seq x y z
N GLU A 1 -11.87 -12.24 -3.52
CA GLU A 1 -11.25 -11.82 -4.79
C GLU A 1 -9.74 -11.96 -4.67
N ASP A 2 -9.09 -12.59 -5.65
CA ASP A 2 -7.68 -13.02 -5.57
C ASP A 2 -6.67 -11.84 -5.48
N GLY A 3 -7.08 -10.65 -5.91
CA GLY A 3 -6.26 -9.44 -5.93
C GLY A 3 -6.18 -8.66 -4.61
N ARG A 4 -7.10 -8.89 -3.66
CA ARG A 4 -7.13 -8.10 -2.41
C ARG A 4 -5.95 -8.44 -1.52
N ILE A 5 -5.17 -7.43 -1.15
CA ILE A 5 -4.06 -7.57 -0.22
C ILE A 5 -4.60 -7.86 1.18
N ASP A 6 -4.04 -8.90 1.81
CA ASP A 6 -4.15 -9.10 3.24
C ASP A 6 -2.90 -8.51 3.91
N TRP A 7 -3.08 -7.41 4.65
CA TRP A 7 -2.00 -6.70 5.31
C TRP A 7 -1.42 -7.47 6.51
N ASN A 8 -2.11 -8.51 7.01
CA ASN A 8 -1.57 -9.39 8.06
C ASN A 8 -0.47 -10.32 7.56
N LEU A 9 -0.25 -10.39 6.25
CA LEU A 9 0.88 -11.11 5.67
C LEU A 9 2.20 -10.32 5.83
N PRO A 10 3.36 -10.99 5.87
CA PRO A 10 4.65 -10.32 5.82
C PRO A 10 4.82 -9.48 4.54
N ALA A 11 5.56 -8.38 4.65
CA ALA A 11 5.89 -7.47 3.54
C ALA A 11 6.42 -8.19 2.31
N THR A 12 7.24 -9.23 2.48
CA THR A 12 7.77 -10.04 1.38
C THR A 12 6.66 -10.76 0.60
N ALA A 13 5.68 -11.35 1.30
CA ALA A 13 4.54 -12.01 0.67
C ALA A 13 3.67 -11.00 -0.08
N ILE A 14 3.38 -9.84 0.52
CA ILE A 14 2.60 -8.77 -0.12
C ILE A 14 3.35 -8.22 -1.34
N HIS A 15 4.65 -7.97 -1.22
CA HIS A 15 5.50 -7.51 -2.34
C HIS A 15 5.52 -8.51 -3.50
N ASN A 16 5.56 -9.81 -3.20
CA ASN A 16 5.48 -10.86 -4.22
C ASN A 16 4.11 -10.85 -4.91
N ARG A 17 3.02 -10.67 -4.16
CA ARG A 17 1.67 -10.54 -4.75
C ARG A 17 1.53 -9.31 -5.65
N ILE A 18 2.07 -8.16 -5.24
CA ILE A 18 2.07 -6.94 -6.06
C ILE A 18 2.75 -7.18 -7.42
N ARG A 19 3.87 -7.91 -7.44
CA ARG A 19 4.59 -8.21 -8.68
C ARG A 19 3.96 -9.35 -9.49
N GLY A 20 3.43 -10.37 -8.81
CA GLY A 20 2.91 -11.59 -9.43
C GLY A 20 1.49 -11.47 -9.98
N LEU A 21 0.69 -10.52 -9.49
CA LEU A 21 -0.70 -10.32 -9.93
C LEU A 21 -0.83 -9.25 -11.02
N GLN A 22 0.28 -8.83 -11.63
CA GLN A 22 0.28 -7.84 -12.71
C GLN A 22 0.32 -8.49 -14.10
N PRO A 23 -0.39 -7.93 -15.11
CA PRO A 23 -1.29 -6.77 -15.02
C PRO A 23 -2.70 -7.11 -14.52
N TRP A 24 -3.08 -8.40 -14.46
CA TRP A 24 -4.40 -8.87 -14.04
C TRP A 24 -4.26 -10.09 -13.12
N PRO A 25 -5.04 -10.20 -12.02
CA PRO A 25 -6.15 -9.34 -11.59
C PRO A 25 -5.73 -8.00 -10.94
N GLY A 26 -4.43 -7.79 -10.72
CA GLY A 26 -3.89 -6.65 -9.98
C GLY A 26 -3.94 -6.86 -8.46
N ALA A 27 -2.95 -6.34 -7.75
CA ALA A 27 -2.98 -6.27 -6.30
C ALA A 27 -3.66 -4.97 -5.85
N PHE A 28 -4.66 -5.05 -4.98
CA PHE A 28 -5.42 -3.87 -4.55
C PHE A 28 -5.80 -3.90 -3.07
N THR A 29 -6.15 -2.74 -2.54
CA THR A 29 -6.69 -2.53 -1.18
C THR A 29 -7.77 -1.46 -1.22
N ARG A 30 -8.46 -1.20 -0.11
CA ARG A 30 -9.43 -0.13 0.04
C ARG A 30 -8.82 1.05 0.80
N PHE A 31 -9.07 2.24 0.29
CA PHE A 31 -8.74 3.50 0.94
C PHE A 31 -9.95 4.42 0.90
N ARG A 32 -10.49 4.78 2.07
CA ARG A 32 -11.69 5.64 2.21
C ARG A 32 -12.86 5.20 1.31
N GLY A 33 -13.12 3.89 1.25
CA GLY A 33 -14.18 3.28 0.43
C GLY A 33 -13.82 3.05 -1.04
N ALA A 34 -12.81 3.72 -1.57
CA ALA A 34 -12.37 3.56 -2.96
C ALA A 34 -11.34 2.43 -3.11
N THR A 35 -11.30 1.80 -4.29
CA THR A 35 -10.25 0.83 -4.63
C THR A 35 -8.94 1.54 -4.92
N LEU A 36 -7.85 1.07 -4.33
CA LEU A 36 -6.48 1.52 -4.59
C LEU A 36 -5.66 0.34 -5.10
N ILE A 37 -5.28 0.38 -6.37
CA ILE A 37 -4.40 -0.62 -7.00
C ILE A 37 -2.95 -0.27 -6.64
N LEU A 38 -2.20 -1.27 -6.21
CA LEU A 38 -0.78 -1.17 -5.86
C LEU A 38 0.04 -1.64 -7.05
N TRP A 39 0.77 -0.72 -7.68
CA TRP A 39 1.56 -1.02 -8.88
C TRP A 39 3.00 -1.34 -8.55
N ARG A 40 3.63 -0.60 -7.64
CA ARG A 40 5.03 -0.83 -7.30
C ARG A 40 5.25 -0.61 -5.82
N SER A 41 6.09 -1.47 -5.24
CA SER A 41 6.51 -1.39 -3.85
C SER A 41 7.96 -1.80 -3.70
N ARG A 42 8.56 -1.48 -2.55
CA ARG A 42 9.83 -2.03 -2.08
C ARG A 42 9.71 -2.46 -0.63
N LEU A 43 10.53 -3.42 -0.22
CA LEU A 43 10.66 -3.77 1.19
C LEU A 43 11.27 -2.58 1.95
N ALA A 44 10.75 -2.32 3.14
CA ALA A 44 11.22 -1.25 4.00
C ALA A 44 11.55 -1.80 5.40
N PRO A 45 12.41 -1.10 6.18
CA PRO A 45 12.55 -1.38 7.59
C PRO A 45 11.20 -1.34 8.31
N PRO A 46 11.00 -2.13 9.38
CA PRO A 46 9.77 -2.15 10.15
C PRO A 46 9.29 -0.74 10.51
N GLN A 47 7.98 -0.52 10.34
CA GLN A 47 7.33 0.70 10.76
C GLN A 47 6.44 0.43 11.98
N PRO A 48 6.26 1.40 12.89
CA PRO A 48 5.27 1.29 13.94
C PRO A 48 3.86 1.26 13.35
N GLY A 49 2.93 0.65 14.08
CA GLY A 49 1.53 0.62 13.71
C GLY A 49 0.98 -0.79 13.42
N ALA A 50 -0.33 -0.86 13.34
CA ALA A 50 -1.03 -2.11 13.01
C ALA A 50 -0.87 -2.46 11.52
N PRO A 51 -1.04 -3.74 11.13
CA PRO A 51 -1.15 -4.12 9.73
C PRO A 51 -2.15 -3.26 8.95
N GLY A 52 -1.72 -2.71 7.81
CA GLY A 52 -2.49 -1.81 6.97
C GLY A 52 -2.35 -0.32 7.34
N GLN A 53 -1.76 0.01 8.49
CA GLN A 53 -1.58 1.41 8.90
C GLN A 53 -0.58 2.14 8.02
N LEU A 54 -0.97 3.33 7.59
CA LEU A 54 -0.19 4.22 6.76
C LEU A 54 0.73 5.08 7.59
N ARG A 55 1.96 5.27 7.11
CA ARG A 55 2.89 6.23 7.67
C ARG A 55 3.58 7.00 6.57
N ARG A 56 3.62 8.32 6.72
CA ARG A 56 4.37 9.20 5.82
C ARG A 56 5.64 9.67 6.52
N ALA A 57 6.79 9.52 5.87
CA ALA A 57 8.07 9.99 6.38
C ALA A 57 9.05 10.24 5.23
N GLY A 58 9.84 11.32 5.28
CA GLY A 58 10.89 11.59 4.30
C GLY A 58 10.40 11.69 2.85
N GLY A 59 9.15 12.09 2.62
CA GLY A 59 8.54 12.12 1.27
C GLY A 59 7.99 10.79 0.77
N SER A 60 8.21 9.68 1.49
CA SER A 60 7.72 8.34 1.15
C SER A 60 6.43 7.98 1.88
N LEU A 61 5.68 7.02 1.30
CA LEU A 61 4.51 6.40 1.90
C LEU A 61 4.81 4.96 2.28
N PHE A 62 4.70 4.65 3.56
CA PHE A 62 4.90 3.32 4.11
C PHE A 62 3.58 2.72 4.59
N VAL A 63 3.53 1.39 4.59
CA VAL A 63 2.43 0.62 5.17
C VAL A 63 3.02 -0.45 6.08
N SER A 64 2.58 -0.46 7.33
CA SER A 64 2.89 -1.53 8.28
C SER A 64 2.15 -2.81 7.89
N SER A 65 2.78 -3.96 8.07
CA SER A 65 2.25 -5.26 7.67
C SER A 65 2.56 -6.34 8.71
N GLY A 66 2.09 -7.56 8.46
CA GLY A 66 2.28 -8.71 9.32
C GLY A 66 3.72 -8.96 9.76
N SER A 67 3.86 -9.69 10.87
CA SER A 67 5.16 -10.12 11.39
C SER A 67 6.16 -8.98 11.64
N ARG A 68 5.67 -7.78 11.99
CA ARG A 68 6.49 -6.57 12.23
C ARG A 68 7.35 -6.20 11.02
N THR A 69 6.78 -6.28 9.83
CA THR A 69 7.44 -5.89 8.58
C THR A 69 6.69 -4.73 7.92
N ALA A 70 7.32 -4.04 6.97
CA ALA A 70 6.68 -2.92 6.27
C ALA A 70 7.04 -2.87 4.79
N LEU A 71 6.18 -2.20 4.03
CA LEU A 71 6.39 -1.87 2.63
C LEU A 71 6.45 -0.37 2.46
N GLU A 72 7.29 0.07 1.54
CA GLU A 72 7.11 1.36 0.91
C GLU A 72 6.37 1.19 -0.40
N LEU A 73 5.32 1.99 -0.57
CA LEU A 73 4.62 2.10 -1.84
C LEU A 73 5.33 3.11 -2.71
N LEU A 74 5.51 2.76 -3.98
CA LEU A 74 6.20 3.58 -4.96
C LEU A 74 5.20 4.13 -5.99
N GLU A 75 4.26 3.30 -6.43
CA GLU A 75 3.27 3.65 -7.45
C GLU A 75 1.92 3.03 -7.12
N VAL A 76 0.87 3.84 -7.18
CA VAL A 76 -0.51 3.45 -6.87
C VAL A 76 -1.48 4.05 -7.88
N GLN A 77 -2.69 3.51 -7.92
CA GLN A 77 -3.77 4.05 -8.74
C GLN A 77 -5.09 3.99 -7.98
N LEU A 78 -5.64 5.15 -7.68
CA LEU A 78 -6.99 5.26 -7.13
C LEU A 78 -8.00 4.98 -8.25
N GLU A 79 -9.10 4.33 -7.92
CA GLU A 79 -10.19 4.04 -8.84
C GLU A 79 -10.63 5.29 -9.63
N GLY A 80 -10.75 5.16 -10.95
CA GLY A 80 -11.08 6.28 -11.85
C GLY A 80 -9.96 7.31 -12.06
N ARG A 81 -8.75 7.09 -11.52
CA ARG A 81 -7.58 7.98 -11.70
C ARG A 81 -6.46 7.31 -12.50
N LYS A 82 -5.52 8.14 -12.97
CA LYS A 82 -4.25 7.67 -13.55
C LYS A 82 -3.34 7.11 -12.46
N LYS A 83 -2.42 6.22 -12.84
CA LYS A 83 -1.32 5.79 -11.98
C LYS A 83 -0.48 6.99 -11.56
N MET A 84 0.00 7.00 -10.32
CA MET A 84 0.78 8.09 -9.78
C MET A 84 1.78 7.60 -8.72
N PRO A 85 2.85 8.36 -8.47
CA PRO A 85 3.73 8.12 -7.33
C PRO A 85 2.94 8.08 -6.01
N ALA A 86 3.27 7.15 -5.13
CA ALA A 86 2.59 7.02 -3.84
C ALA A 86 2.79 8.25 -2.94
N ALA A 87 3.92 8.95 -3.10
CA ALA A 87 4.18 10.23 -2.45
C ALA A 87 3.16 11.31 -2.86
N ASP A 88 2.84 11.40 -4.15
CA ASP A 88 1.87 12.36 -4.68
C ASP A 88 0.45 12.02 -4.24
N PHE A 89 0.12 10.72 -4.23
CA PHE A 89 -1.11 10.24 -3.62
C PHE A 89 -1.21 10.69 -2.15
N ALA A 90 -0.18 10.45 -1.34
CA ALA A 90 -0.17 10.85 0.07
C ALA A 90 -0.27 12.37 0.28
N ASN A 91 0.34 13.17 -0.61
CA ASN A 91 0.22 14.63 -0.64
C ASN A 91 -1.21 15.09 -0.86
N GLY A 92 -1.89 14.52 -1.86
CA GLY A 92 -3.25 14.91 -2.23
C GLY A 92 -4.32 14.51 -1.21
N GLN A 93 -4.08 13.44 -0.43
CA GLN A 93 -5.10 12.87 0.45
C GLN A 93 -5.17 13.45 1.87
N ARG A 94 -4.17 14.25 2.30
CA ARG A 94 -4.03 14.74 3.69
C ARG A 94 -4.23 13.59 4.70
N LEU A 95 -3.31 12.63 4.69
CA LEU A 95 -3.38 11.46 5.56
C LEU A 95 -3.37 11.88 7.04
N ALA A 96 -4.33 11.37 7.82
CA ALA A 96 -4.30 11.48 9.28
C ALA A 96 -3.33 10.45 9.87
N GLU A 97 -2.96 10.60 11.14
CA GLU A 97 -1.98 9.72 11.81
C GLU A 97 -2.42 8.25 11.94
N ASN A 98 -3.73 7.98 11.86
CA ASN A 98 -4.31 6.64 12.05
C ASN A 98 -4.95 6.08 10.77
N GLU A 99 -4.53 6.58 9.62
CA GLU A 99 -5.12 6.15 8.35
C GLU A 99 -4.69 4.71 8.02
N VAL A 100 -5.67 3.88 7.66
CA VAL A 100 -5.47 2.43 7.45
C VAL A 100 -6.02 2.00 6.10
N PHE A 101 -5.28 1.13 5.43
CA PHE A 101 -5.75 0.36 4.30
C PHE A 101 -6.50 -0.90 4.75
N VAL A 102 -7.61 -1.21 4.06
CA VAL A 102 -8.50 -2.34 4.38
C VAL A 102 -8.54 -3.33 3.22
#